data_AF-A0AA39MN35-F1
#
_entry.id   AF-A0AA39MN35-F1
#
_cell.length_a   1.000
_cell.length_b   1.000
_cell.length_c   1.000
_cell.angle_alpha   90.00
_cell.angle_beta   90.00
_cell.angle_gamma   90.00
#
_symmetry.space_group_name_H-M   'P 1'
#
loop_
_entity.id
_entity.type
_entity.pdbx_description
1 polymer ?
#
loop_
_entity_poly.entity_id
_entity_poly.type
_entity_poly.pdbx_seq_one_letter_code
_entity_poly.pdbx_strand_id
1 'polypeptide(L)'
;MIRVVVGPPVSRNKTPLSDIAANTLVQHYNSGPSPKVHHPLNPAVRHSKPLNKKAQFFEYAILDGRRIVPTSRTKRKNAGSSIVKVVWNDETYTGVITHIFRHDQLSVMDEILWAEILWMAKLDMCAVNGNPWSDFPELEVEFWRHDYYHQPGTLGVPPSVIPFKVIWCPAACGELKLYRPPMWVTTTLPRVRSQHMSLMSVANMIYSILLF
;
A
#
# COMPACT_ATOMS: atom_id res chain seq x y z
N MET A 1 -14.81 13.48 4.25
CA MET A 1 -14.70 13.01 2.86
C MET A 1 -13.22 12.79 2.56
N ILE A 2 -12.81 11.61 2.08
CA ILE A 2 -11.41 11.33 1.71
C ILE A 2 -11.10 12.06 0.40
N ARG A 3 -10.02 12.84 0.36
CA ARG A 3 -9.59 13.56 -0.85
C ARG A 3 -8.40 12.85 -1.48
N VAL A 4 -8.59 12.37 -2.70
CA VAL A 4 -7.54 11.73 -3.51
C VAL A 4 -7.22 12.59 -4.72
N VAL A 5 -5.94 12.91 -4.91
CA VAL A 5 -5.42 13.62 -6.09
C VAL A 5 -4.26 12.82 -6.67
N VAL A 6 -4.20 12.63 -7.98
CA VAL A 6 -3.10 11.91 -8.63
C VAL A 6 -2.00 12.87 -9.04
N GLY A 7 -0.75 12.40 -8.98
CA GLY A 7 0.40 13.08 -9.55
C GLY A 7 0.46 12.94 -11.07
N PRO A 8 1.59 13.32 -11.71
CA PRO A 8 1.78 13.12 -13.12
C PRO A 8 1.87 11.63 -13.46
N PRO A 9 1.51 11.27 -14.70
CA PRO A 9 1.69 9.90 -15.17
C PRO A 9 3.18 9.55 -15.29
N VAL A 10 3.55 8.32 -14.94
CA VAL A 10 4.94 7.81 -15.08
C VAL A 10 5.38 7.79 -16.55
N SER A 11 4.44 7.59 -17.47
CA SER A 11 4.66 7.59 -18.91
C SER A 11 3.46 8.21 -19.63
N ARG A 12 3.73 8.87 -20.77
CA ARG A 12 2.67 9.37 -21.67
C ARG A 12 1.80 8.23 -22.23
N ASN A 13 2.38 7.04 -22.36
CA ASN A 13 1.68 5.86 -22.87
C ASN A 13 1.29 4.94 -21.70
N LYS A 14 0.12 4.31 -21.82
CA LYS A 14 -0.30 3.24 -20.88
C LYS A 14 0.69 2.08 -20.92
N THR A 15 1.05 1.57 -19.76
CA THR A 15 2.02 0.49 -19.58
C THR A 15 1.34 -0.82 -19.20
N PRO A 16 1.96 -1.99 -19.47
CA PRO A 16 1.38 -3.28 -19.11
C PRO A 16 1.13 -3.43 -17.60
N LEU A 17 0.04 -4.12 -17.26
CA LEU A 17 -0.25 -4.58 -15.90
C LEU A 17 0.67 -5.73 -15.51
N SER A 18 0.92 -5.89 -14.20
CA SER A 18 1.45 -7.14 -13.65
C SER A 18 0.42 -8.26 -13.77
N ASP A 19 0.86 -9.52 -13.76
CA ASP A 19 -0.06 -10.67 -13.77
C ASP A 19 -0.97 -10.67 -12.54
N ILE A 20 -0.43 -10.25 -11.39
CA ILE A 20 -1.18 -10.09 -10.14
C ILE A 20 -2.30 -9.05 -10.34
N ALA A 21 -1.98 -7.88 -10.86
CA ALA A 21 -2.97 -6.82 -11.10
C ALA A 21 -4.02 -7.24 -12.13
N ALA A 22 -3.60 -7.92 -13.20
CA ALA A 22 -4.54 -8.44 -14.20
C ALA A 22 -5.53 -9.45 -13.60
N ASN A 23 -5.05 -10.38 -12.78
CA ASN A 23 -5.90 -11.37 -12.10
C ASN A 23 -6.90 -10.71 -11.14
N THR A 24 -6.44 -9.76 -10.31
CA THR A 24 -7.31 -9.05 -9.38
C THR A 24 -8.37 -8.20 -10.09
N LEU A 25 -8.00 -7.52 -11.18
CA LEU A 25 -8.95 -6.72 -11.96
C LEU A 25 -10.02 -7.59 -12.64
N VAL A 26 -9.65 -8.78 -13.15
CA VAL A 26 -10.63 -9.73 -13.70
C VAL A 26 -11.62 -10.16 -12.62
N GLN A 27 -11.15 -10.48 -11.42
CA GLN A 27 -12.03 -10.82 -10.29
C GLN A 27 -12.95 -9.64 -9.93
N HIS A 28 -12.40 -8.43 -9.83
CA HIS A 28 -13.16 -7.21 -9.54
C HIS A 28 -14.27 -6.97 -10.56
N TYR A 29 -13.95 -6.92 -11.86
CA TYR A 29 -14.96 -6.68 -12.90
C TYR A 29 -16.00 -7.81 -12.97
N ASN A 30 -15.61 -9.05 -12.68
CA ASN A 30 -16.53 -10.17 -12.66
C ASN A 30 -17.37 -10.29 -11.39
N SER A 31 -17.06 -9.54 -10.33
CA SER A 31 -17.92 -9.45 -9.14
C SER A 31 -19.20 -8.66 -9.40
N GLY A 32 -19.20 -7.76 -10.39
CA GLY A 32 -20.32 -6.90 -10.74
C GLY A 32 -21.32 -7.49 -11.75
N PRO A 33 -22.44 -6.78 -11.97
CA PRO A 33 -23.49 -7.18 -12.89
C PRO A 33 -23.17 -6.78 -14.34
N SER A 34 -22.24 -7.49 -15.00
CA SER A 34 -21.99 -7.41 -16.46
C SER A 34 -21.46 -6.06 -17.02
N PRO A 35 -20.69 -6.03 -18.12
CA PRO A 35 -20.13 -7.16 -18.89
C PRO A 35 -18.99 -7.86 -18.17
N LYS A 36 -18.93 -9.20 -18.31
CA LYS A 36 -17.85 -10.02 -17.76
C LYS A 36 -16.54 -9.80 -18.54
N VAL A 37 -15.41 -9.98 -17.87
CA VAL A 37 -14.07 -9.81 -18.43
C VAL A 37 -13.29 -11.13 -18.34
N HIS A 38 -12.50 -11.46 -19.37
CA HIS A 38 -11.61 -12.63 -19.38
C HIS A 38 -10.17 -12.25 -19.72
N HIS A 39 -9.21 -13.11 -19.34
CA HIS A 39 -7.83 -12.93 -19.77
C HIS A 39 -7.72 -13.10 -21.30
N PRO A 40 -7.01 -12.23 -22.03
CA PRO A 40 -6.95 -12.30 -23.49
C PRO A 40 -6.38 -13.59 -24.11
N LEU A 41 -5.67 -14.40 -23.32
CA LEU A 41 -5.13 -15.69 -23.76
C LEU A 41 -6.08 -16.86 -23.48
N ASN A 42 -7.16 -16.63 -22.72
CA ASN A 42 -8.16 -17.64 -22.42
C ASN A 42 -9.23 -17.65 -23.52
N PRO A 43 -9.88 -18.80 -23.77
CA PRO A 43 -11.02 -18.86 -24.68
C PRO A 43 -12.08 -17.81 -24.30
N ALA A 44 -12.58 -17.11 -25.30
CA ALA A 44 -13.59 -16.08 -25.09
C ALA A 44 -14.87 -16.70 -24.51
N VAL A 45 -15.29 -16.23 -23.34
CA VAL A 45 -16.59 -16.59 -22.76
C VAL A 45 -17.68 -15.77 -23.46
N ARG A 46 -18.84 -16.36 -23.73
CA ARG A 46 -19.96 -15.69 -24.40
C ARG A 46 -20.32 -14.39 -23.68
N HIS A 47 -20.47 -13.29 -24.43
CA HIS A 47 -20.76 -11.95 -23.92
C HIS A 47 -19.71 -11.34 -22.97
N SER A 48 -18.51 -11.93 -22.87
CA SER A 48 -17.40 -11.33 -22.14
C SER A 48 -16.47 -10.52 -23.05
N LYS A 49 -15.69 -9.62 -22.47
CA LYS A 49 -14.67 -8.82 -23.17
C LYS A 49 -13.27 -9.18 -22.67
N PRO A 50 -12.24 -9.12 -23.52
CA PRO A 50 -10.87 -9.29 -23.06
C PRO A 50 -10.50 -8.15 -22.10
N LEU A 51 -9.74 -8.49 -21.05
CA LEU A 51 -9.14 -7.51 -20.16
C LEU A 51 -8.17 -6.62 -20.95
N ASN A 52 -8.29 -5.30 -20.78
CA ASN A 52 -7.24 -4.41 -21.24
C ASN A 52 -5.96 -4.67 -20.45
N LYS A 53 -4.88 -5.09 -21.10
CA LYS A 53 -3.63 -5.39 -20.39
C LYS A 53 -2.81 -4.15 -20.00
N LYS A 54 -3.31 -2.95 -20.27
CA LYS A 54 -2.56 -1.70 -20.06
C LYS A 54 -3.31 -0.74 -19.13
N ALA A 55 -2.56 -0.09 -18.25
CA ALA A 55 -3.05 0.90 -17.30
C ALA A 55 -2.22 2.19 -17.35
N GLN A 56 -2.77 3.28 -16.83
CA GLN A 56 -2.05 4.52 -16.62
C GLN A 56 -1.48 4.54 -15.20
N PHE A 57 -0.17 4.54 -15.07
CA PHE A 57 0.53 4.57 -13.78
C PHE A 57 0.91 6.00 -13.42
N PHE A 58 0.96 6.29 -12.12
CA PHE A 58 1.23 7.62 -11.57
C PHE A 58 2.47 7.62 -10.66
N GLU A 59 3.23 8.71 -10.70
CA GLU A 59 4.44 8.85 -9.86
C GLU A 59 4.11 8.93 -8.37
N TYR A 60 2.93 9.44 -8.04
CA TYR A 60 2.42 9.52 -6.66
C TYR A 60 0.92 9.74 -6.67
N ALA A 61 0.30 9.62 -5.50
CA ALA A 61 -1.01 10.17 -5.22
C ALA A 61 -1.00 10.87 -3.86
N ILE A 62 -1.86 11.86 -3.71
CA ILE A 62 -2.08 12.61 -2.48
C ILE A 62 -3.35 12.08 -1.84
N LEU A 63 -3.21 11.54 -0.64
CA LEU A 63 -4.32 11.09 0.20
C LEU A 63 -4.44 12.05 1.39
N ASP A 64 -5.55 12.79 1.46
CA ASP A 64 -5.83 13.74 2.55
C ASP A 64 -4.65 14.70 2.81
N GLY A 65 -4.07 15.23 1.74
CA GLY A 65 -2.93 16.17 1.80
C GLY A 65 -1.55 15.53 1.93
N ARG A 66 -1.46 14.20 2.06
CA ARG A 66 -0.18 13.48 2.19
C ARG A 66 0.20 12.75 0.91
N ARG A 67 1.42 12.96 0.46
CA ARG A 67 1.97 12.35 -0.75
C ARG A 67 2.42 10.91 -0.46
N ILE A 68 1.82 9.95 -1.15
CA ILE A 68 2.23 8.54 -1.19
C ILE A 68 2.95 8.31 -2.52
N VAL A 69 4.21 7.87 -2.43
CA VAL A 69 5.08 7.66 -3.58
C VAL A 69 5.37 6.16 -3.68
N PRO A 70 5.01 5.48 -4.77
CA PRO A 70 5.36 4.09 -4.96
C PRO A 70 6.88 3.89 -4.93
N THR A 71 7.33 2.77 -4.38
CA THR A 71 8.74 2.43 -4.41
C THR A 71 9.08 1.65 -5.67
N SER A 72 10.23 1.95 -6.29
CA SER A 72 10.87 1.03 -7.23
C SER A 72 11.77 0.07 -6.46
N ARG A 73 12.02 -1.14 -7.00
CA ARG A 73 13.01 -2.08 -6.44
C ARG A 73 14.37 -1.41 -6.14
N THR A 74 14.76 -0.42 -6.93
CA THR A 74 16.01 0.33 -6.79
C THR A 74 15.96 1.45 -5.74
N LYS A 75 14.78 1.95 -5.35
CA LYS A 75 14.59 3.09 -4.43
C LYS A 75 14.08 2.72 -3.03
N ARG A 76 13.91 1.42 -2.72
CA ARG A 76 13.41 0.92 -1.42
C ARG A 76 14.12 1.50 -0.19
N LYS A 77 15.40 1.87 -0.31
CA LYS A 77 16.22 2.37 0.80
C LYS A 77 15.77 3.74 1.36
N ASN A 78 15.03 4.55 0.58
CA ASN A 78 14.67 5.93 0.97
C ASN A 78 13.16 6.25 0.84
N ALA A 79 12.31 5.27 0.55
CA ALA A 79 10.91 5.53 0.21
C ALA A 79 9.96 5.36 1.42
N GLY A 80 10.19 6.09 2.51
CA GLY A 80 9.31 6.04 3.68
C GLY A 80 7.85 6.40 3.36
N SER A 81 7.63 7.24 2.35
CA SER A 81 6.30 7.57 1.82
C SER A 81 5.62 6.46 1.02
N SER A 82 6.26 5.29 0.86
CA SER A 82 5.69 4.13 0.17
C SER A 82 5.04 3.13 1.14
N ILE A 83 5.36 3.20 2.44
CA ILE A 83 4.76 2.32 3.44
C ILE A 83 3.44 2.93 3.90
N VAL A 84 2.39 2.13 3.88
CA VAL A 84 1.04 2.56 4.22
C VAL A 84 0.38 1.58 5.19
N LYS A 85 -0.54 2.09 5.99
CA LYS A 85 -1.51 1.29 6.74
C LYS A 85 -2.84 1.26 6.00
N VAL A 86 -3.45 0.09 5.94
CA VAL A 86 -4.72 -0.17 5.25
C VAL A 86 -5.64 -0.87 6.23
N VAL A 87 -6.90 -0.41 6.31
CA VAL A 87 -7.94 -1.13 7.04
C VAL A 87 -8.70 -2.01 6.04
N TRP A 88 -8.68 -3.32 6.28
CA TRP A 88 -9.30 -4.32 5.43
C TRP A 88 -10.01 -5.34 6.31
N ASN A 89 -11.32 -5.55 6.12
CA ASN A 89 -12.15 -6.41 6.98
C ASN A 89 -11.95 -6.12 8.49
N ASP A 90 -11.96 -4.83 8.86
CA ASP A 90 -11.76 -4.33 10.23
C ASP A 90 -10.38 -4.63 10.87
N GLU A 91 -9.45 -5.20 10.11
CA GLU A 91 -8.07 -5.41 10.53
C GLU A 91 -7.12 -4.42 9.84
N THR A 92 -6.03 -4.07 10.53
CA THR A 92 -5.00 -3.16 9.99
C THR A 92 -3.82 -3.95 9.43
N TYR A 93 -3.48 -3.66 8.18
CA TYR A 93 -2.35 -4.25 7.49
C TYR A 93 -1.37 -3.16 7.08
N THR A 94 -0.08 -3.48 7.17
CA THR A 94 1.00 -2.60 6.72
C THR A 94 1.63 -3.18 5.45
N GLY A 95 1.83 -2.32 4.45
CA GLY A 95 2.37 -2.76 3.17
C GLY A 95 3.11 -1.65 2.44
N VAL A 96 3.91 -2.08 1.46
CA VAL A 96 4.68 -1.19 0.59
C VAL A 96 3.97 -1.03 -0.74
N ILE A 97 3.63 0.21 -1.09
CA ILE A 97 3.09 0.55 -2.41
C ILE A 97 4.18 0.38 -3.47
N THR A 98 3.94 -0.50 -4.45
CA THR A 98 4.82 -0.69 -5.61
C THR A 98 4.33 0.07 -6.83
N HIS A 99 3.00 0.20 -6.98
CA HIS A 99 2.40 0.96 -8.08
C HIS A 99 1.11 1.65 -7.65
N ILE A 100 0.84 2.80 -8.27
CA ILE A 100 -0.45 3.48 -8.24
C ILE A 100 -0.90 3.66 -9.69
N PHE A 101 -2.11 3.22 -10.02
CA PHE A 101 -2.58 3.23 -11.41
C PHE A 101 -4.09 3.35 -11.56
N ARG A 102 -4.52 3.80 -12.74
CA ARG A 102 -5.91 3.73 -13.22
C ARG A 102 -5.99 2.74 -14.36
N HIS A 103 -7.04 1.93 -14.34
CA HIS A 103 -7.28 0.93 -15.37
C HIS A 103 -8.61 1.21 -16.06
N ASP A 104 -8.56 1.38 -17.38
CA ASP A 104 -9.75 1.61 -18.19
C ASP A 104 -10.14 0.31 -18.87
N GLN A 105 -11.29 -0.23 -18.49
CA GLN A 105 -11.88 -1.40 -19.13
C GLN A 105 -13.04 -0.97 -20.03
N LEU A 106 -13.03 -1.44 -21.28
CA LEU A 106 -14.10 -1.12 -22.22
C LEU A 106 -15.46 -1.54 -21.67
N SER A 107 -16.44 -0.64 -21.75
CA SER A 107 -17.81 -0.84 -21.24
C SER A 107 -17.95 -0.95 -19.72
N VAL A 108 -16.90 -0.60 -18.97
CA VAL A 108 -16.96 -0.43 -17.51
C VAL A 108 -16.50 0.97 -17.18
N MET A 109 -17.43 1.80 -16.70
CA MET A 109 -17.11 3.13 -16.19
C MET A 109 -16.64 2.98 -14.75
N ASP A 110 -15.33 2.80 -14.58
CA ASP A 110 -14.68 2.69 -13.29
C ASP A 110 -13.56 3.73 -13.18
N GLU A 111 -13.70 4.66 -12.23
CA GLU A 111 -12.70 5.70 -11.95
C GLU A 111 -11.82 5.35 -10.75
N ILE A 112 -11.86 4.09 -10.28
CA ILE A 112 -11.05 3.64 -9.16
C ILE A 112 -9.56 3.84 -9.47
N LEU A 113 -8.91 4.57 -8.57
CA LEU A 113 -7.46 4.56 -8.44
C LEU A 113 -7.07 3.30 -7.67
N TRP A 114 -6.18 2.50 -8.25
CA TRP A 114 -5.70 1.25 -7.67
C TRP A 114 -4.31 1.44 -7.08
N ALA A 115 -4.03 0.64 -6.04
CA ALA A 115 -2.72 0.50 -5.44
C ALA A 115 -2.29 -0.97 -5.52
N GLU A 116 -1.10 -1.23 -6.05
CA GLU A 116 -0.44 -2.53 -5.91
C GLU A 116 0.48 -2.48 -4.69
N ILE A 117 0.35 -3.49 -3.82
CA ILE A 117 0.92 -3.51 -2.47
C ILE A 117 1.63 -4.83 -2.22
N LEU A 118 2.82 -4.75 -1.64
CA LEU A 118 3.51 -5.87 -1.01
C LEU A 118 3.26 -5.82 0.50
N TRP A 119 2.51 -6.80 1.02
CA TRP A 119 2.16 -6.86 2.44
C TRP A 119 3.34 -7.31 3.29
N MET A 120 3.69 -6.53 4.31
CA MET A 120 4.83 -6.79 5.17
C MET A 120 4.52 -7.90 6.17
N ALA A 121 5.50 -8.76 6.45
CA ALA A 121 5.34 -9.81 7.47
C ALA A 121 5.72 -9.30 8.86
N LYS A 122 4.74 -9.24 9.75
CA LYS A 122 4.90 -8.80 11.13
C LYS A 122 5.80 -9.77 11.91
N LEU A 123 6.63 -9.21 12.77
CA LEU A 123 7.42 -9.97 13.73
C LEU A 123 6.73 -9.95 15.09
N ASP A 124 6.59 -11.13 15.71
CA ASP A 124 6.08 -11.28 17.06
C ASP A 124 7.23 -11.12 18.08
N MET A 125 7.90 -9.97 18.02
CA MET A 125 8.95 -9.61 18.97
C MET A 125 9.09 -8.10 19.07
N CYS A 126 9.42 -7.61 20.27
CA CYS A 126 9.98 -6.27 20.43
C CYS A 126 11.50 -6.38 20.33
N ALA A 127 12.12 -5.54 19.49
CA ALA A 127 13.57 -5.52 19.37
C ALA A 127 14.23 -5.10 20.70
N VAL A 128 13.60 -4.18 21.44
CA VAL A 128 14.20 -3.55 22.63
C VAL A 128 13.71 -4.22 23.91
N ASN A 129 14.66 -4.62 24.76
CA ASN A 129 14.37 -5.20 26.07
C ASN A 129 13.46 -4.26 26.90
N GLY A 130 12.44 -4.84 27.52
CA GLY A 130 11.46 -4.09 28.31
C GLY A 130 10.40 -3.36 27.50
N ASN A 131 10.47 -3.37 26.16
CA ASN A 131 9.53 -2.71 25.25
C ASN A 131 9.18 -1.28 25.71
N PRO A 132 10.08 -0.30 25.56
CA PRO A 132 9.88 1.05 26.11
C PRO A 132 8.67 1.79 25.54
N TRP A 133 8.08 1.27 24.46
CA TRP A 133 6.88 1.81 23.83
C TRP A 133 5.58 1.20 24.38
N SER A 134 5.62 0.23 25.29
CA SER A 134 4.41 -0.35 25.88
C SER A 134 3.56 0.68 26.62
N ASP A 135 4.21 1.70 27.18
CA ASP A 135 3.56 2.80 27.90
C ASP A 135 2.92 3.83 26.96
N PHE A 136 3.22 3.75 25.66
CA PHE A 136 2.75 4.68 24.63
C PHE A 136 2.07 3.94 23.47
N PRO A 137 0.95 3.23 23.72
CA PRO A 137 0.25 2.43 22.71
C PRO A 137 -0.21 3.25 21.49
N GLU A 138 -0.41 4.56 21.66
CA GLU A 138 -0.77 5.50 20.59
C GLU A 138 0.29 5.64 19.50
N LEU A 139 1.53 5.22 19.76
CA LEU A 139 2.61 5.22 18.76
C LEU A 139 2.46 4.09 17.74
N GLU A 140 1.73 3.02 18.11
CA GLU A 140 1.52 1.85 17.27
C GLU A 140 2.83 1.34 16.64
N VAL A 141 3.87 1.19 17.47
CA VAL A 141 5.19 0.72 17.02
C VAL A 141 5.10 -0.76 16.66
N GLU A 142 5.42 -1.08 15.42
CA GLU A 142 5.38 -2.45 14.89
C GLU A 142 6.70 -2.81 14.21
N PHE A 143 7.07 -4.08 14.36
CA PHE A 143 8.30 -4.65 13.81
C PHE A 143 7.98 -5.60 12.67
N TRP A 144 8.80 -5.55 11.61
CA TRP A 144 8.57 -6.31 10.39
C TRP A 144 9.86 -6.93 9.90
N ARG A 145 9.75 -8.10 9.26
CA ARG A 145 10.89 -8.72 8.58
C ARG A 145 11.32 -7.85 7.40
N HIS A 146 12.59 -7.48 7.35
CA HIS A 146 13.13 -6.69 6.26
C HIS A 146 13.07 -7.44 4.92
N ASP A 147 12.56 -6.77 3.88
CA ASP A 147 12.40 -7.31 2.51
C ASP A 147 11.65 -8.65 2.42
N TYR A 148 10.88 -9.01 3.43
CA TYR A 148 10.04 -10.21 3.45
C TYR A 148 8.57 -9.80 3.43
N TYR A 149 7.88 -10.26 2.39
CA TYR A 149 6.48 -9.92 2.13
C TYR A 149 5.66 -11.19 1.99
N HIS A 150 4.38 -11.11 2.36
CA HIS A 150 3.44 -12.21 2.11
C HIS A 150 3.29 -12.43 0.60
N GLN A 151 3.18 -13.70 0.21
CA GLN A 151 2.91 -14.06 -1.18
C GLN A 151 1.47 -13.70 -1.55
N PRO A 152 1.19 -13.30 -2.81
CA PRO A 152 -0.17 -13.10 -3.27
C PRO A 152 -1.03 -14.34 -3.02
N GLY A 153 -2.23 -14.16 -2.45
CA GLY A 153 -3.14 -15.25 -2.12
C GLY A 153 -2.90 -15.96 -0.79
N THR A 154 -1.95 -15.48 0.04
CA THR A 154 -1.79 -15.96 1.42
C THR A 154 -3.11 -15.79 2.19
N LEU A 155 -3.58 -16.85 2.87
CA LEU A 155 -4.81 -16.81 3.66
C LEU A 155 -4.71 -15.75 4.77
N GLY A 156 -5.77 -14.97 4.95
CA GLY A 156 -5.80 -13.90 5.96
C GLY A 156 -5.01 -12.64 5.58
N VAL A 157 -4.49 -12.55 4.35
CA VAL A 157 -3.82 -11.35 3.84
C VAL A 157 -4.69 -10.72 2.76
N PRO A 158 -4.83 -9.38 2.71
CA PRO A 158 -5.63 -8.73 1.67
C PRO A 158 -5.09 -8.99 0.27
N PRO A 159 -5.90 -8.78 -0.78
CA PRO A 159 -5.42 -8.81 -2.16
C PRO A 159 -4.24 -7.84 -2.36
N SER A 160 -3.28 -8.21 -3.21
CA SER A 160 -2.14 -7.35 -3.54
C SER A 160 -2.51 -6.13 -4.37
N VAL A 161 -3.74 -6.07 -4.91
CA VAL A 161 -4.27 -4.89 -5.59
C VAL A 161 -5.56 -4.48 -4.90
N ILE A 162 -5.59 -3.25 -4.40
CA ILE A 162 -6.73 -2.70 -3.65
C ILE A 162 -7.12 -1.32 -4.18
N PRO A 163 -8.36 -0.87 -3.97
CA PRO A 163 -8.73 0.52 -4.21
C PRO A 163 -7.89 1.45 -3.32
N PHE A 164 -7.22 2.43 -3.91
CA PHE A 164 -6.34 3.37 -3.20
C PHE A 164 -7.04 4.09 -2.04
N LYS A 165 -8.36 4.33 -2.16
CA LYS A 165 -9.18 4.97 -1.13
C LYS A 165 -9.28 4.21 0.20
N VAL A 166 -8.97 2.91 0.23
CA VAL A 166 -9.00 2.11 1.47
C VAL A 166 -7.71 2.24 2.28
N ILE A 167 -6.68 2.87 1.72
CA ILE A 167 -5.48 3.25 2.47
C ILE A 167 -5.89 4.25 3.54
N TRP A 168 -5.50 3.97 4.78
CA TRP A 168 -5.84 4.82 5.92
C TRP A 168 -4.89 6.01 6.04
N CYS A 169 -3.58 5.73 6.05
CA CYS A 169 -2.52 6.71 6.11
C CYS A 169 -1.15 6.13 5.66
N PRO A 170 -0.17 6.98 5.33
CA PRO A 170 1.24 6.60 5.30
C PRO A 170 1.72 6.21 6.71
N ALA A 171 2.66 5.28 6.80
CA ALA A 171 3.40 4.99 8.02
C ALA A 171 4.78 5.67 7.98
N ALA A 172 5.25 6.14 9.13
CA ALA A 172 6.67 6.43 9.28
C ALA A 172 7.42 5.09 9.42
N CYS A 173 8.64 5.02 8.88
CA CYS A 173 9.42 3.80 8.92
C CYS A 173 10.91 4.06 9.19
N GLY A 174 11.54 3.08 9.82
CA GLY A 174 12.97 2.97 10.04
C GLY A 174 13.50 1.60 9.67
N GLU A 175 14.79 1.53 9.35
CA GLU A 175 15.52 0.29 9.24
C GLU A 175 16.41 0.10 10.46
N LEU A 176 16.16 -0.96 11.23
CA LEU A 176 16.96 -1.34 12.38
C LEU A 176 18.04 -2.34 11.95
N LYS A 177 19.26 -1.84 11.75
CA LYS A 177 20.41 -2.61 11.22
C LYS A 177 21.19 -3.39 12.27
N LEU A 178 20.92 -3.17 13.56
CA LEU A 178 21.60 -3.85 14.65
C LEU A 178 21.27 -5.35 14.74
N TYR A 179 20.17 -5.80 14.10
CA TYR A 179 19.73 -7.19 14.10
C TYR A 179 20.13 -7.88 12.79
N ARG A 180 20.29 -9.21 12.85
CA ARG A 180 20.52 -10.06 11.68
C ARG A 180 19.43 -11.14 11.60
N PRO A 181 18.55 -11.10 10.59
CA PRO A 181 18.48 -10.09 9.52
C PRO A 181 18.02 -8.71 10.03
N PRO A 182 18.25 -7.63 9.26
CA PRO A 182 17.68 -6.32 9.56
C PRO A 182 16.17 -6.39 9.72
N MET A 183 15.60 -5.40 10.40
CA MET A 183 14.16 -5.29 10.61
C MET A 183 13.66 -3.91 10.19
N TRP A 184 12.40 -3.83 9.80
CA TRP A 184 11.72 -2.55 9.68
C TRP A 184 10.94 -2.26 10.94
N VAL A 185 10.98 -1.00 11.36
CA VAL A 185 10.15 -0.47 12.45
C VAL A 185 9.21 0.53 11.82
N THR A 186 7.93 0.44 12.12
CA THR A 186 6.95 1.43 11.68
C THR A 186 6.21 2.04 12.85
N THR A 187 5.83 3.30 12.70
CA THR A 187 4.91 3.99 13.61
C THR A 187 3.85 4.70 12.79
N THR A 188 2.65 4.79 13.34
CA THR A 188 1.53 5.45 12.66
C THR A 188 1.73 6.95 12.71
N LEU A 189 1.52 7.60 11.58
CA LEU A 189 1.31 9.04 11.53
C LEU A 189 -0.20 9.24 11.43
N PRO A 190 -0.97 9.25 12.52
CA PRO A 190 -2.41 9.39 12.40
C PRO A 190 -2.77 10.74 11.79
N ARG A 191 -3.99 10.82 11.27
CA ARG A 191 -4.55 12.08 10.78
C ARG A 191 -4.61 13.04 11.97
N VAL A 192 -3.89 14.16 11.92
CA VAL A 192 -4.10 15.24 12.88
C VAL A 192 -5.46 15.85 12.54
N ARG A 193 -6.52 15.41 13.20
CA ARG A 193 -7.65 16.31 13.46
C ARG A 193 -7.16 17.25 14.55
N SER A 194 -7.22 18.55 14.30
CA SER A 194 -6.74 19.62 15.17
C SER A 194 -7.23 19.46 16.62
N GLN A 195 -6.50 18.70 17.44
CA GLN A 195 -6.56 18.73 18.89
C GLN A 195 -5.13 18.52 19.39
N HIS A 196 -4.50 19.65 19.73
CA HIS A 196 -3.31 19.79 20.59
C HIS A 196 -2.39 18.56 20.74
N MET A 197 -1.58 18.28 19.72
CA MET A 197 -0.25 17.73 19.94
C MET A 197 0.76 18.64 19.24
N SER A 198 1.71 19.16 20.02
CA SER A 198 2.82 19.96 19.52
C SER A 198 3.62 19.15 18.48
N LEU A 199 3.77 19.68 17.27
CA LEU A 199 4.56 19.11 16.17
C LEU A 199 6.02 18.78 16.59
N MET A 200 6.54 19.45 17.62
CA MET A 200 7.88 19.16 18.16
C MET A 200 7.97 17.85 18.94
N SER A 201 6.86 17.35 19.49
CA SER A 201 6.83 16.08 20.24
C SER A 201 6.97 14.87 19.30
N VAL A 202 6.22 14.85 18.19
CA VAL A 202 6.24 13.72 17.24
C VAL A 202 7.57 13.62 16.49
N ALA A 203 8.17 14.76 16.10
CA ALA A 203 9.45 14.76 15.39
C ALA A 203 10.60 14.24 16.27
N ASN A 204 10.71 14.72 17.52
CA ASN A 204 11.74 14.23 18.44
C ASN A 204 11.54 12.76 18.81
N MET A 205 10.29 12.30 18.92
CA MET A 205 9.95 10.92 19.24
C MET A 205 10.26 9.95 18.09
N ILE A 206 10.01 10.35 16.84
CA ILE A 206 10.45 9.60 15.65
C ILE A 206 11.98 9.52 15.61
N TYR A 207 12.69 10.61 15.91
CA TYR A 207 14.15 10.56 16.04
C TYR A 207 14.62 9.59 17.13
N SER A 208 13.94 9.53 18.28
CA SER A 208 14.25 8.56 19.33
C SER A 208 13.95 7.11 18.92
N ILE A 209 12.88 6.84 18.17
CA ILE A 209 12.57 5.48 17.67
C ILE A 209 13.57 5.02 16.60
N LEU A 210 14.10 5.95 15.80
CA LEU A 210 14.97 5.65 14.66
C LEU A 210 16.48 5.67 14.97
N LEU A 211 16.88 6.10 16.17
CA LEU A 211 18.30 6.21 16.59
C LEU A 211 18.76 5.10 17.56
N PHE A 212 17.87 4.18 17.96
CA PHE A 212 18.23 2.91 18.60
C PHE A 212 18.15 1.79 17.57
#